data_AF-A0A7C2ENA5-F1
#
_entry.id   AF-A0A7C2ENA5-F1
#
_cell.length_a   1.000
_cell.length_b   1.000
_cell.length_c   1.000
_cell.angle_alpha   90.00
_cell.angle_beta   90.00
_cell.angle_gamma   90.00
#
_symmetry.space_group_name_H-M   'P 1'
#
loop_
_entity.id
_entity.type
_entity.pdbx_description
1 polymer ?
#
loop_
_entity_poly.entity_id
_entity_poly.type
_entity_poly.pdbx_seq_one_letter_code
_entity_poly.pdbx_strand_id
1 'polypeptide(L)'
;MRTIGPPFTKRPRLPPLSLTQPNRSHHRSVADLPRCLREPHPAKISTIPMRITRLTTAVIEANFDWTLIKVETDEGATGYGEAYFGPGLPAVIREYAALVEGEDPTSIDVIVRKMKAASVHVWPGLATHAVCGIEAALLDAVGKRYKLPLWQILGGKYRDRVSVYVDCHAGESLESITPLLVPRTPSWQAGETPRAAGAPNVKHRWDQPGEQHLTPEAYARRAAEMASRGFSILKFDIDVP
;
A
#
# COMPACT_ATOMS: atom_id res chain seq x y z
N MET A 1 -31.71 30.83 47.40
CA MET A 1 -32.34 31.91 46.62
C MET A 1 -31.50 32.12 45.36
N ARG A 2 -32.14 32.19 44.16
CA ARG A 2 -31.62 32.22 42.76
C ARG A 2 -31.51 30.84 42.07
N THR A 3 -32.62 30.25 41.57
CA THR A 3 -33.21 30.27 40.19
C THR A 3 -32.30 29.64 39.12
N ILE A 4 -32.36 28.32 38.88
CA ILE A 4 -33.15 27.59 37.84
C ILE A 4 -33.04 28.23 36.44
N GLY A 5 -32.35 27.52 35.53
CA GLY A 5 -32.12 27.90 34.12
C GLY A 5 -33.36 27.74 33.22
N PRO A 6 -33.27 28.21 31.96
CA PRO A 6 -34.42 28.30 31.06
C PRO A 6 -34.85 26.92 30.50
N PRO A 7 -36.13 26.74 30.14
CA PRO A 7 -36.68 25.46 29.71
C PRO A 7 -36.27 25.11 28.26
N PHE A 8 -36.14 23.81 28.01
CA PHE A 8 -35.91 23.20 26.69
C PHE A 8 -36.89 23.73 25.64
N THR A 9 -36.37 24.38 24.59
CA THR A 9 -37.13 24.80 23.42
C THR A 9 -37.50 23.59 22.55
N LYS A 10 -38.80 23.43 22.28
CA LYS A 10 -39.37 22.38 21.40
C LYS A 10 -38.68 22.39 20.03
N ARG A 11 -38.20 21.22 19.58
CA ARG A 11 -37.75 21.02 18.17
C ARG A 11 -38.91 21.32 17.21
N PRO A 12 -38.66 21.95 16.04
CA PRO A 12 -39.70 22.14 15.04
C PRO A 12 -40.15 20.78 14.50
N ARG A 13 -41.48 20.59 14.39
CA ARG A 13 -42.05 19.39 13.74
C ARG A 13 -41.79 19.48 12.25
N LEU A 14 -41.21 18.42 11.67
CA LEU A 14 -41.15 18.25 10.23
C LEU A 14 -42.59 18.19 9.67
N PRO A 15 -42.87 18.84 8.51
CA PRO A 15 -44.17 18.72 7.87
C PRO A 15 -44.37 17.27 7.37
N PRO A 16 -45.63 16.80 7.29
CA PRO A 16 -45.90 15.47 6.76
C PRO A 16 -45.50 15.41 5.28
N LEU A 17 -44.83 14.32 4.89
CA LEU A 17 -44.54 14.00 3.49
C LEU A 17 -45.86 13.90 2.72
N SER A 18 -46.16 14.90 1.89
CA SER A 18 -47.22 14.78 0.89
C SER A 18 -46.74 13.84 -0.20
N LEU A 19 -47.39 12.68 -0.33
CA LEU A 19 -47.28 11.83 -1.52
C LEU A 19 -47.94 12.54 -2.70
N THR A 20 -47.24 13.51 -3.29
CA THR A 20 -47.59 14.05 -4.60
C THR A 20 -47.15 13.06 -5.68
N GLN A 21 -48.08 12.78 -6.59
CA GLN A 21 -47.99 11.87 -7.73
C GLN A 21 -46.68 11.95 -8.55
N PRO A 22 -46.31 10.88 -9.28
CA PRO A 22 -45.03 10.79 -9.99
C PRO A 22 -44.95 11.87 -11.07
N ASN A 23 -44.07 12.84 -10.87
CA ASN A 23 -43.83 13.88 -11.86
C ASN A 23 -42.92 13.34 -12.98
N ARG A 24 -43.24 13.76 -14.20
CA ARG A 24 -42.77 13.24 -15.49
C ARG A 24 -41.26 12.98 -15.57
N SER A 25 -40.90 11.92 -16.29
CA SER A 25 -39.55 11.51 -16.64
C SER A 25 -38.73 12.64 -17.27
N HIS A 26 -37.85 13.25 -16.48
CA HIS A 26 -36.67 13.90 -17.02
C HIS A 26 -35.71 12.80 -17.47
N HIS A 27 -35.77 12.43 -18.75
CA HIS A 27 -34.67 11.71 -19.40
C HIS A 27 -33.43 12.61 -19.33
N ARG A 28 -32.58 12.41 -18.30
CA ARG A 28 -31.22 12.95 -18.33
C ARG A 28 -30.47 12.21 -19.43
N SER A 29 -29.87 12.95 -20.35
CA SER A 29 -29.02 12.36 -21.39
C SER A 29 -27.83 11.69 -20.71
N VAL A 30 -27.37 10.56 -21.24
CA VAL A 30 -26.12 9.89 -20.79
C VAL A 30 -24.92 10.86 -20.87
N ALA A 31 -25.00 11.89 -21.71
CA ALA A 31 -24.01 12.96 -21.80
C ALA A 31 -23.93 13.84 -20.53
N ASP A 32 -24.97 13.91 -19.70
CA ASP A 32 -25.01 14.76 -18.51
C ASP A 32 -24.46 14.06 -17.25
N LEU A 33 -24.07 12.78 -17.36
CA LEU A 33 -23.44 12.05 -16.28
C LEU A 33 -21.96 12.44 -16.10
N PRO A 34 -21.46 12.49 -14.85
CA PRO A 34 -20.03 12.58 -14.56
C PRO A 34 -19.24 11.56 -15.39
N ARG A 35 -18.05 11.92 -15.87
CA ARG A 35 -17.24 11.07 -16.78
C ARG A 35 -17.01 9.64 -16.25
N CYS A 36 -17.02 9.45 -14.92
CA CYS A 36 -16.90 8.13 -14.27
C CYS A 36 -18.17 7.26 -14.31
N LEU A 37 -19.35 7.87 -14.54
CA LEU A 37 -20.65 7.19 -14.65
C LEU A 37 -21.12 7.04 -16.11
N ARG A 38 -20.38 7.62 -17.06
CA ARG A 38 -20.59 7.32 -18.48
C ARG A 38 -20.14 5.88 -18.69
N GLU A 39 -21.05 5.03 -19.16
CA GLU A 39 -20.74 3.64 -19.46
C GLU A 39 -19.47 3.59 -20.34
N PRO A 40 -18.38 2.94 -19.90
CA PRO A 40 -17.29 2.65 -20.80
C PRO A 40 -17.88 1.80 -21.93
N HIS A 41 -17.66 2.23 -23.18
CA HIS A 41 -17.97 1.44 -24.37
C HIS A 41 -17.60 -0.03 -24.09
N PRO A 42 -18.49 -1.01 -24.30
CA PRO A 42 -18.24 -2.39 -23.90
C PRO A 42 -17.02 -2.88 -24.66
N ALA A 43 -15.86 -2.77 -24.02
CA ALA A 43 -14.66 -3.43 -24.49
C ALA A 43 -15.01 -4.91 -24.51
N LYS A 44 -14.82 -5.57 -25.65
CA LYS A 44 -14.98 -7.01 -25.76
C LYS A 44 -14.05 -7.66 -24.72
N ILE A 45 -14.60 -8.02 -23.56
CA ILE A 45 -13.90 -8.79 -22.54
C ILE A 45 -13.81 -10.19 -23.15
N SER A 46 -12.59 -10.64 -23.46
CA SER A 46 -12.38 -12.02 -23.89
C SER A 46 -12.97 -12.97 -22.84
N THR A 47 -13.75 -13.94 -23.30
CA THR A 47 -14.36 -15.00 -22.47
C THR A 47 -13.42 -16.20 -22.30
N ILE A 48 -12.21 -16.12 -22.84
CA ILE A 48 -11.18 -17.15 -22.71
C ILE A 48 -10.59 -17.04 -21.30
N PRO A 49 -10.39 -18.16 -20.59
CA PRO A 49 -9.74 -18.15 -19.29
C PRO A 49 -8.28 -17.71 -19.46
N MET A 50 -7.92 -16.61 -18.79
CA MET A 50 -6.57 -16.09 -18.74
C MET A 50 -5.65 -17.05 -17.99
N ARG A 51 -4.39 -17.13 -18.40
CA ARG A 51 -3.36 -17.90 -17.69
C ARG A 51 -2.15 -17.05 -17.40
N ILE A 52 -1.57 -17.27 -16.23
CA ILE A 52 -0.26 -16.72 -15.89
C ILE A 52 0.79 -17.45 -16.70
N THR A 53 1.55 -16.73 -17.51
CA THR A 53 2.59 -17.29 -18.38
C THR A 53 3.98 -17.16 -17.77
N ARG A 54 4.19 -16.17 -16.90
CA ARG A 54 5.50 -15.94 -16.32
C ARG A 54 5.44 -15.12 -15.04
N LEU A 55 6.30 -15.48 -14.08
CA LEU A 55 6.59 -14.71 -12.89
C LEU A 55 8.08 -14.31 -12.86
N THR A 56 8.35 -13.01 -12.77
CA THR A 56 9.72 -12.47 -12.70
C THR A 56 9.90 -11.48 -11.55
N THR A 57 11.13 -11.30 -11.12
CA THR A 57 11.50 -10.34 -10.07
C THR A 57 12.59 -9.39 -10.51
N ALA A 58 12.58 -8.18 -9.95
CA ALA A 58 13.66 -7.21 -10.04
C ALA A 58 13.86 -6.57 -8.66
N VAL A 59 15.11 -6.34 -8.26
CA VAL A 59 15.42 -5.68 -6.98
C VAL A 59 15.95 -4.29 -7.27
N ILE A 60 15.32 -3.28 -6.68
CA ILE A 60 15.78 -1.90 -6.72
C ILE A 60 16.52 -1.60 -5.42
N GLU A 61 17.79 -1.23 -5.58
CA GLU A 61 18.63 -0.82 -4.46
C GLU A 61 18.34 0.65 -4.10
N ALA A 62 17.73 0.89 -2.95
CA ALA A 62 17.51 2.24 -2.40
C ALA A 62 17.80 2.24 -0.89
N ASN A 63 16.98 2.92 -0.09
CA ASN A 63 17.05 2.86 1.37
C ASN A 63 16.91 1.41 1.91
N PHE A 64 16.14 0.58 1.20
CA PHE A 64 16.08 -0.88 1.35
C PHE A 64 16.22 -1.56 -0.02
N ASP A 65 16.29 -2.89 -0.03
CA ASP A 65 16.12 -3.70 -1.25
C ASP A 65 14.64 -3.85 -1.58
N TRP A 66 14.14 -3.03 -2.50
CA TRP A 66 12.74 -3.10 -2.95
C TRP A 66 12.59 -4.19 -4.00
N THR A 67 11.93 -5.29 -3.63
CA THR A 67 11.73 -6.42 -4.54
C THR A 67 10.42 -6.25 -5.29
N LEU A 68 10.52 -5.88 -6.58
CA LEU A 68 9.40 -5.82 -7.51
C LEU A 68 9.15 -7.19 -8.12
N ILE A 69 7.87 -7.51 -8.30
CA ILE A 69 7.38 -8.73 -8.93
C ILE A 69 6.57 -8.32 -10.14
N LYS A 70 6.78 -9.04 -11.25
CA LYS A 70 6.03 -8.89 -12.48
C LYS A 70 5.39 -10.21 -12.86
N VAL A 71 4.08 -10.20 -13.05
CA VAL A 71 3.28 -11.33 -13.55
C VAL A 71 2.83 -11.01 -14.96
N GLU A 72 3.14 -11.92 -15.89
CA GLU A 72 2.71 -11.85 -17.29
C GLU A 72 1.61 -12.88 -17.55
N THR A 73 0.69 -12.56 -18.45
CA THR A 73 -0.45 -13.42 -18.82
C THR A 73 -0.50 -13.67 -20.32
N ASP A 74 -1.21 -14.72 -20.73
CA ASP A 74 -1.37 -15.13 -22.13
C ASP A 74 -2.21 -14.16 -22.97
N GLU A 75 -3.06 -13.34 -22.34
CA GLU A 75 -3.80 -12.27 -23.01
C GLU A 75 -3.05 -10.92 -23.03
N GLY A 76 -1.77 -10.91 -22.62
CA GLY A 76 -0.90 -9.74 -22.65
C GLY A 76 -1.12 -8.74 -21.52
N ALA A 77 -1.98 -9.04 -20.54
CA ALA A 77 -2.06 -8.25 -19.31
C ALA A 77 -0.83 -8.52 -18.43
N THR A 78 -0.27 -7.46 -17.85
CA THR A 78 0.91 -7.55 -16.97
C THR A 78 0.61 -6.84 -15.65
N GLY A 79 0.77 -7.56 -14.56
CA GLY A 79 0.62 -7.06 -13.20
C GLY A 79 1.95 -6.84 -12.50
N TYR A 80 2.00 -5.84 -11.63
CA TYR A 80 3.16 -5.50 -10.80
C TYR A 80 2.79 -5.51 -9.33
N GLY A 81 3.67 -6.05 -8.52
CA GLY A 81 3.57 -6.06 -7.08
C GLY A 81 4.91 -5.77 -6.44
N GLU A 82 4.87 -5.43 -5.17
CA GLU A 82 6.06 -5.15 -4.36
C GLU A 82 6.01 -6.03 -3.12
N ALA A 83 7.10 -6.73 -2.85
CA ALA A 83 7.26 -7.54 -1.65
C ALA A 83 8.16 -6.80 -0.66
N TYR A 84 7.75 -6.79 0.62
CA TYR A 84 8.56 -6.24 1.69
C TYR A 84 9.90 -6.99 1.78
N PHE A 85 10.99 -6.25 1.96
CA PHE A 85 12.35 -6.76 1.79
C PHE A 85 12.67 -7.92 2.73
N GLY A 86 13.67 -8.72 2.36
CA GLY A 86 14.19 -9.80 3.19
C GLY A 86 15.32 -10.57 2.51
N PRO A 87 16.21 -11.20 3.28
CA PRO A 87 17.36 -11.90 2.73
C PRO A 87 16.90 -13.08 1.85
N GLY A 88 17.39 -13.14 0.60
CA GLY A 88 17.06 -14.23 -0.33
C GLY A 88 15.64 -14.19 -0.90
N LEU A 89 14.87 -13.12 -0.69
CA LEU A 89 13.48 -12.99 -1.14
C LEU A 89 13.26 -13.30 -2.63
N PRO A 90 14.11 -12.85 -3.58
CA PRO A 90 13.92 -13.18 -5.00
C PRO A 90 13.99 -14.69 -5.29
N ALA A 91 14.80 -15.44 -4.53
CA ALA A 91 14.88 -16.89 -4.68
C ALA A 91 13.59 -17.56 -4.18
N VAL A 92 13.09 -17.14 -3.01
CA VAL A 92 11.81 -17.61 -2.47
C VAL A 92 10.66 -17.34 -3.44
N ILE A 93 10.62 -16.15 -4.05
CA ILE A 93 9.59 -15.81 -5.05
C ILE A 93 9.67 -16.71 -6.28
N ARG A 94 10.87 -17.06 -6.75
CA ARG A 94 11.04 -17.99 -7.89
C ARG A 94 10.50 -19.38 -7.60
N GLU A 95 10.63 -19.89 -6.37
CA GLU A 95 10.05 -21.18 -5.99
C GLU A 95 8.52 -21.18 -6.12
N TYR A 96 7.86 -20.06 -5.84
CA TYR A 96 6.41 -19.93 -6.03
C TYR A 96 5.97 -19.92 -7.50
N ALA A 97 6.86 -19.63 -8.46
CA ALA A 97 6.50 -19.60 -9.87
C ALA A 97 5.91 -20.94 -10.34
N ALA A 98 6.45 -22.07 -9.88
CA ALA A 98 5.93 -23.40 -10.20
C ALA A 98 4.50 -23.67 -9.68
N LEU A 99 4.03 -22.90 -8.68
CA LEU A 99 2.67 -23.01 -8.15
C LEU A 99 1.70 -22.02 -8.81
N VAL A 100 2.23 -20.94 -9.39
CA VAL A 100 1.45 -19.78 -9.87
C VAL A 100 1.35 -19.77 -11.40
N GLU A 101 2.40 -20.14 -12.13
CA GLU A 101 2.37 -20.22 -13.59
C GLU A 101 1.39 -21.31 -14.07
N GLY A 102 0.61 -20.98 -15.08
CA GLY A 102 -0.48 -21.80 -15.61
C GLY A 102 -1.83 -21.61 -14.93
N GLU A 103 -1.86 -21.01 -13.72
CA GLU A 103 -3.09 -20.71 -12.98
C GLU A 103 -3.86 -19.53 -13.61
N ASP A 104 -5.16 -19.47 -13.31
CA ASP A 104 -6.01 -18.32 -13.66
C ASP A 104 -5.78 -17.18 -12.67
N PRO A 105 -5.26 -16.01 -13.11
CA PRO A 105 -4.95 -14.90 -12.20
C PRO A 105 -6.18 -14.27 -11.55
N THR A 106 -7.40 -14.54 -12.05
CA THR A 106 -8.64 -14.10 -11.40
C THR A 106 -8.97 -14.92 -10.15
N SER A 107 -8.39 -16.12 -10.02
CA SER A 107 -8.56 -17.03 -8.86
C SER A 107 -7.58 -16.71 -7.73
N ILE A 108 -7.43 -15.42 -7.40
CA ILE A 108 -6.41 -14.89 -6.47
C ILE A 108 -6.42 -15.64 -5.12
N ASP A 109 -7.59 -15.76 -4.50
CA ASP A 109 -7.76 -16.44 -3.21
C ASP A 109 -7.28 -17.90 -3.24
N VAL A 110 -7.52 -18.59 -4.36
CA VAL A 110 -7.10 -19.99 -4.54
C VAL A 110 -5.57 -20.06 -4.64
N ILE A 111 -4.97 -19.20 -5.46
CA ILE A 111 -3.51 -19.14 -5.62
C ILE A 111 -2.84 -18.80 -4.29
N VAL A 112 -3.34 -17.79 -3.57
CA VAL A 112 -2.83 -17.40 -2.24
C VAL A 112 -2.92 -18.54 -1.24
N ARG A 113 -4.05 -19.26 -1.18
CA ARG A 113 -4.21 -20.44 -0.30
C ARG A 113 -3.27 -21.57 -0.70
N LYS A 114 -3.08 -21.83 -1.99
CA LYS A 114 -2.14 -22.83 -2.52
C LYS A 114 -0.70 -22.52 -2.11
N MET A 115 -0.26 -21.27 -2.28
CA MET A 115 1.06 -20.82 -1.84
C MET A 115 1.23 -20.96 -0.32
N LYS A 116 0.25 -20.51 0.47
CA LYS A 116 0.27 -20.63 1.94
C LYS A 116 0.36 -22.08 2.41
N ALA A 117 -0.40 -22.98 1.79
CA ALA A 117 -0.38 -24.40 2.12
C ALA A 117 0.98 -25.05 1.78
N ALA A 118 1.55 -24.71 0.62
CA ALA A 118 2.88 -25.19 0.23
C ALA A 118 4.00 -24.64 1.14
N SER A 119 3.79 -23.49 1.77
CA SER A 119 4.77 -22.83 2.64
C SER A 119 4.52 -23.03 4.14
N VAL A 120 3.73 -24.03 4.55
CA VAL A 120 3.28 -24.20 5.95
C VAL A 120 4.43 -24.24 6.97
N HIS A 121 5.59 -24.80 6.59
CA HIS A 121 6.75 -24.94 7.49
C HIS A 121 7.58 -23.66 7.65
N VAL A 122 7.34 -22.64 6.84
CA VAL A 122 8.10 -21.37 6.84
C VAL A 122 7.19 -20.15 7.06
N TRP A 123 5.93 -20.39 7.42
CA TRP A 123 4.92 -19.36 7.62
C TRP A 123 4.75 -19.04 9.12
N PRO A 124 4.62 -17.76 9.53
CA PRO A 124 4.74 -16.53 8.73
C PRO A 124 6.21 -16.14 8.51
N GLY A 125 6.45 -15.03 7.81
CA GLY A 125 7.79 -14.43 7.65
C GLY A 125 8.09 -14.08 6.20
N LEU A 126 9.26 -14.47 5.70
CA LEU A 126 9.67 -14.18 4.32
C LEU A 126 8.70 -14.77 3.27
N ALA A 127 8.08 -15.91 3.59
CA ALA A 127 7.01 -16.49 2.77
C ALA A 127 5.80 -15.55 2.66
N THR A 128 5.44 -14.85 3.74
CA THR A 128 4.37 -13.85 3.74
C THR A 128 4.71 -12.66 2.84
N HIS A 129 5.95 -12.17 2.88
CA HIS A 129 6.38 -11.07 2.02
C HIS A 129 6.24 -11.44 0.53
N ALA A 130 6.72 -12.64 0.17
CA ALA A 130 6.61 -13.16 -1.20
C ALA A 130 5.15 -13.29 -1.63
N VAL A 131 4.30 -13.94 -0.81
CA VAL A 131 2.87 -14.13 -1.12
C VAL A 131 2.15 -12.79 -1.30
N CYS A 132 2.37 -11.81 -0.42
CA CYS A 132 1.73 -10.50 -0.52
C CYS A 132 2.16 -9.74 -1.79
N GLY A 133 3.44 -9.80 -2.15
CA GLY A 133 3.92 -9.17 -3.39
C GLY A 133 3.36 -9.84 -4.65
N ILE A 134 3.24 -11.16 -4.65
CA ILE A 134 2.60 -11.91 -5.75
C ILE A 134 1.11 -11.56 -5.83
N GLU A 135 0.40 -11.58 -4.70
CA GLU A 135 -1.03 -11.21 -4.62
C GLU A 135 -1.29 -9.80 -5.16
N ALA A 136 -0.44 -8.82 -4.81
CA ALA A 136 -0.52 -7.47 -5.35
C ALA A 136 -0.34 -7.45 -6.89
N ALA A 137 0.61 -8.23 -7.42
CA ALA A 137 0.81 -8.35 -8.87
C ALA A 137 -0.40 -8.99 -9.57
N LEU A 138 -1.01 -10.02 -8.98
CA LEU A 138 -2.22 -10.66 -9.52
C LEU A 138 -3.39 -9.68 -9.55
N LEU A 139 -3.61 -8.94 -8.45
CA LEU A 139 -4.64 -7.91 -8.38
C LEU A 139 -4.46 -6.88 -9.49
N ASP A 140 -3.24 -6.36 -9.67
CA ASP A 140 -2.93 -5.37 -10.72
C ASP A 140 -3.18 -5.93 -12.14
N ALA A 141 -2.76 -7.17 -12.42
CA ALA A 141 -3.04 -7.83 -13.71
C ALA A 141 -4.55 -7.93 -13.98
N VAL A 142 -5.32 -8.35 -12.98
CA VAL A 142 -6.78 -8.47 -13.03
C VAL A 142 -7.44 -7.09 -13.23
N GLY A 143 -7.01 -6.08 -12.49
CA GLY A 143 -7.50 -4.71 -12.66
C GLY A 143 -7.28 -4.17 -14.07
N LYS A 144 -6.06 -4.35 -14.61
CA LYS A 144 -5.72 -3.96 -15.99
C LYS A 144 -6.53 -4.72 -17.02
N ARG A 145 -6.76 -6.01 -16.82
CA ARG A 145 -7.57 -6.83 -17.72
C ARG A 145 -9.00 -6.34 -17.82
N TYR A 146 -9.62 -6.05 -16.68
CA TYR A 146 -11.00 -5.56 -16.65
C TYR A 146 -11.09 -4.05 -16.88
N LYS A 147 -9.96 -3.35 -17.01
CA LYS A 147 -9.87 -1.89 -17.11
C LYS A 147 -10.58 -1.20 -15.95
N LEU A 148 -10.49 -1.81 -14.77
CA LEU A 148 -11.08 -1.31 -13.52
C LEU A 148 -9.97 -0.94 -12.55
N PRO A 149 -10.10 0.18 -11.84
CA PRO A 149 -9.22 0.47 -10.74
C PRO A 149 -9.46 -0.54 -9.59
N LEU A 150 -8.41 -0.92 -8.87
CA LEU A 150 -8.50 -1.96 -7.82
C LEU A 150 -9.55 -1.67 -6.75
N TRP A 151 -9.69 -0.41 -6.33
CA TRP A 151 -10.71 -0.05 -5.35
C TRP A 151 -12.14 -0.37 -5.81
N GLN A 152 -12.41 -0.42 -7.12
CA GLN A 152 -13.72 -0.81 -7.65
C GLN A 152 -13.95 -2.31 -7.54
N ILE A 153 -12.88 -3.10 -7.75
CA ILE A 153 -12.89 -4.56 -7.57
C ILE A 153 -13.04 -4.91 -6.08
N LEU A 154 -12.41 -4.13 -5.20
CA LEU A 154 -12.46 -4.30 -3.74
C LEU A 154 -13.75 -3.77 -3.08
N GLY A 155 -14.82 -3.54 -3.86
CA GLY A 155 -16.14 -3.16 -3.33
C GLY A 155 -16.48 -1.67 -3.41
N GLY A 156 -15.68 -0.86 -4.12
CA GLY A 156 -15.94 0.55 -4.34
C GLY A 156 -15.20 1.47 -3.36
N LYS A 157 -15.15 2.77 -3.69
CA LYS A 157 -14.51 3.78 -2.84
C LYS A 157 -15.49 4.40 -1.85
N TYR A 158 -15.04 4.57 -0.61
CA TYR A 158 -15.76 5.31 0.44
C TYR A 158 -15.32 6.78 0.56
N ARG A 159 -14.22 7.15 -0.10
CA ARG A 159 -13.60 8.47 -0.06
C ARG A 159 -12.83 8.75 -1.35
N ASP A 160 -12.73 10.01 -1.74
CA ASP A 160 -11.98 10.41 -2.94
C ASP A 160 -10.48 10.59 -2.69
N ARG A 161 -10.09 10.81 -1.43
CA ARG A 161 -8.70 11.02 -1.01
C ARG A 161 -8.45 10.28 0.30
N VAL A 162 -7.22 9.81 0.47
CA VAL A 162 -6.74 9.19 1.71
C VAL A 162 -5.77 10.16 2.36
N SER A 163 -6.03 10.51 3.62
CA SER A 163 -5.09 11.31 4.41
C SER A 163 -3.88 10.48 4.77
N VAL A 164 -2.69 11.04 4.57
CA VAL A 164 -1.41 10.41 4.92
C VAL A 164 -0.74 11.19 6.04
N TYR A 165 0.03 10.50 6.88
CA TYR A 165 0.88 11.13 7.89
C TYR A 165 2.33 11.23 7.39
N VAL A 166 3.10 12.16 7.96
CA VAL A 166 4.55 12.21 7.78
C VAL A 166 5.25 11.60 8.99
N ASP A 167 6.20 10.71 8.73
CA ASP A 167 7.02 10.09 9.76
C ASP A 167 8.13 11.05 10.21
N CYS A 168 8.13 11.41 11.49
CA CYS A 168 9.00 12.40 12.10
C CYS A 168 10.07 11.71 12.96
N HIS A 169 10.86 10.83 12.37
CA HIS A 169 12.01 10.22 13.05
C HIS A 169 13.04 11.28 13.51
N ALA A 170 13.56 11.11 14.71
CA ALA A 170 14.73 11.84 15.18
C ALA A 170 16.01 11.20 14.62
N GLY A 171 16.99 12.03 14.22
CA GLY A 171 18.27 11.59 13.65
C GLY A 171 18.34 11.72 12.13
N GLU A 172 19.50 11.39 11.57
CA GLU A 172 19.70 11.31 10.13
C GLU A 172 19.03 10.05 9.57
N SER A 173 18.43 10.15 8.38
CA SER A 173 17.88 8.98 7.71
C SER A 173 18.98 7.99 7.39
N LEU A 174 18.74 6.69 7.64
CA LEU A 174 19.55 5.63 7.06
C LEU A 174 19.51 5.79 5.54
N GLU A 175 20.64 6.12 4.92
CA GLU A 175 20.69 6.32 3.47
C GLU A 175 20.43 4.99 2.73
N SER A 176 20.96 3.88 3.24
CA SER A 176 20.67 2.53 2.76
C SER A 176 21.07 1.44 3.76
N ILE A 177 20.23 0.42 3.90
CA ILE A 177 20.54 -0.80 4.66
C ILE A 177 20.25 -2.07 3.86
N THR A 178 20.99 -3.12 4.19
CA THR A 178 20.76 -4.49 3.70
C THR A 178 19.50 -5.11 4.32
N PRO A 179 19.01 -6.24 3.81
CA PRO A 179 17.89 -6.97 4.42
C PRO A 179 18.15 -7.48 5.85
N LEU A 180 19.41 -7.50 6.29
CA LEU A 180 19.80 -7.83 7.66
C LEU A 180 20.01 -6.58 8.53
N LEU A 181 19.49 -5.43 8.08
CA LEU A 181 19.56 -4.14 8.76
C LEU A 181 20.99 -3.62 8.96
N VAL A 182 21.96 -4.15 8.21
CA VAL A 182 23.34 -3.64 8.19
C VAL A 182 23.43 -2.45 7.24
N PRO A 183 23.99 -1.30 7.65
CA PRO A 183 24.23 -0.17 6.75
C PRO A 183 25.07 -0.55 5.54
N ARG A 184 24.79 0.08 4.40
CA ARG A 184 25.60 -0.07 3.18
C ARG A 184 25.65 1.23 2.40
N THR A 185 26.62 1.34 1.51
CA THR A 185 26.62 2.33 0.42
C THR A 185 26.05 1.65 -0.82
N PRO A 186 24.93 2.15 -1.39
CA PRO A 186 24.40 1.64 -2.64
C PRO A 186 25.43 1.66 -3.77
N SER A 187 25.37 0.66 -4.64
CA SER A 187 26.26 0.52 -5.80
C SER A 187 26.22 1.73 -6.74
N TRP A 188 25.07 2.39 -6.87
CA TRP A 188 24.91 3.60 -7.69
C TRP A 188 25.48 4.88 -7.07
N GLN A 189 25.89 4.83 -5.79
CA GLN A 189 26.66 5.89 -5.12
C GLN A 189 28.16 5.58 -5.08
N ALA A 190 28.61 4.48 -5.71
CA ALA A 190 30.01 4.11 -5.73
C ALA A 190 30.86 5.20 -6.42
N GLY A 191 31.79 5.80 -5.68
CA GLY A 191 32.67 6.87 -6.16
C GLY A 191 32.28 8.29 -5.72
N GLU A 192 31.10 8.48 -5.12
CA GLU A 192 30.80 9.69 -4.38
C GLU A 192 31.49 9.63 -3.00
N THR A 193 31.90 10.78 -2.46
CA THR A 193 32.30 10.81 -1.04
C THR A 193 31.08 10.36 -0.25
N PRO A 194 31.16 9.28 0.55
CA PRO A 194 30.02 8.85 1.33
C PRO A 194 29.53 10.07 2.11
N ARG A 195 28.28 10.51 1.87
CA ARG A 195 27.63 11.39 2.84
C ARG A 195 27.73 10.63 4.14
N ALA A 196 28.43 11.24 5.11
CA ALA A 196 28.90 10.57 6.32
C ALA A 196 27.86 9.54 6.73
N ALA A 197 28.18 8.25 6.59
CA ALA A 197 27.19 7.20 6.80
C ALA A 197 26.69 7.41 8.22
N GLY A 198 25.49 7.97 8.33
CA GLY A 198 24.88 8.31 9.61
C GLY A 198 25.00 7.06 10.46
N ALA A 199 25.54 7.22 11.67
CA ALA A 199 25.90 6.12 12.54
C ALA A 199 24.76 5.07 12.53
N PRO A 200 25.03 3.76 12.37
CA PRO A 200 24.00 2.73 12.28
C PRO A 200 22.90 2.91 13.33
N ASN A 201 21.64 2.72 12.91
CA ASN A 201 20.45 2.95 13.72
C ASN A 201 20.58 2.31 15.11
N VAL A 202 20.38 3.15 16.14
CA VAL A 202 20.45 2.82 17.56
C VAL A 202 19.47 1.69 17.92
N LYS A 203 18.36 1.54 17.19
CA LYS A 203 17.30 0.56 17.43
C LYS A 203 17.71 -0.91 17.25
N HIS A 204 18.79 -1.18 16.52
CA HIS A 204 19.21 -2.56 16.18
C HIS A 204 20.68 -2.88 16.46
N ARG A 205 21.44 -1.96 17.08
CA ARG A 205 22.80 -2.30 17.53
C ARG A 205 22.74 -3.13 18.81
N TRP A 206 23.09 -4.40 18.69
CA TRP A 206 23.30 -5.27 19.84
C TRP A 206 24.60 -4.95 20.60
N ASP A 207 25.59 -4.29 19.98
CA ASP A 207 26.98 -4.32 20.47
C ASP A 207 27.77 -3.01 20.53
N GLN A 208 27.18 -1.82 20.33
CA GLN A 208 27.97 -0.57 20.35
C GLN A 208 27.65 0.39 21.50
N PRO A 209 28.68 0.80 22.28
CA PRO A 209 28.54 1.70 23.44
C PRO A 209 28.47 3.19 23.07
N GLY A 210 27.89 3.53 21.91
CA GLY A 210 27.83 4.90 21.39
C GLY A 210 26.38 5.32 21.13
N GLU A 211 25.65 5.65 22.19
CA GLU A 211 24.30 6.20 22.08
C GLU A 211 24.32 7.59 21.45
N GLN A 212 23.85 7.71 20.22
CA GLN A 212 23.05 8.89 19.89
C GLN A 212 21.72 8.70 20.62
N HIS A 213 21.62 9.17 21.86
CA HIS A 213 20.34 9.18 22.56
C HIS A 213 19.35 10.00 21.73
N LEU A 214 18.42 9.31 21.07
CA LEU A 214 17.26 9.97 20.45
C LEU A 214 16.39 10.47 21.60
N THR A 215 16.42 11.78 21.85
CA THR A 215 15.66 12.35 22.97
C THR A 215 14.25 12.73 22.53
N PRO A 216 13.26 12.74 23.45
CA PRO A 216 11.93 13.27 23.15
C PRO A 216 11.96 14.68 22.53
N GLU A 217 12.91 15.53 22.93
CA GLU A 217 13.10 16.87 22.38
C GLU A 217 13.57 16.87 20.92
N ALA A 218 14.35 15.86 20.50
CA ALA A 218 14.78 15.70 19.12
C ALA A 218 13.57 15.36 18.22
N TYR A 219 12.69 14.46 18.66
CA TYR A 219 11.42 14.15 17.99
C TYR A 219 10.50 15.37 17.95
N ALA A 220 10.36 16.10 19.06
CA ALA A 220 9.52 17.29 19.13
C ALA A 220 10.00 18.39 18.16
N ARG A 221 11.33 18.58 18.03
CA ARG A 221 11.91 19.52 17.08
C ARG A 221 11.61 19.13 15.64
N ARG A 222 11.75 17.85 15.29
CA ARG A 222 11.42 17.33 13.96
C ARG A 222 9.94 17.48 13.63
N ALA A 223 9.06 17.20 14.60
CA ALA A 223 7.63 17.40 14.45
C ALA A 223 7.27 18.87 14.21
N ALA A 224 7.88 19.80 14.96
CA ALA A 224 7.69 21.23 14.77
C ALA A 224 8.19 21.71 13.38
N GLU A 225 9.31 21.15 12.91
CA GLU A 225 9.81 21.40 11.55
C GLU A 225 8.83 20.88 10.48
N MET A 226 8.29 19.67 10.62
CA MET A 226 7.32 19.17 9.64
C MET A 226 6.01 19.97 9.70
N ALA A 227 5.57 20.39 10.89
CA ALA A 227 4.42 21.26 11.05
C ALA A 227 4.63 22.62 10.34
N SER A 228 5.81 23.23 10.47
CA SER A 228 6.12 24.50 9.81
C SER A 228 6.19 24.39 8.28
N ARG A 229 6.46 23.18 7.76
CA ARG A 229 6.36 22.83 6.33
C ARG A 229 4.93 22.57 5.85
N GLY A 230 3.94 22.70 6.73
CA GLY A 230 2.52 22.58 6.41
C GLY A 230 1.93 21.16 6.56
N PHE A 231 2.67 20.21 7.13
CA PHE A 231 2.12 18.90 7.45
C PHE A 231 1.23 18.96 8.69
N SER A 232 0.01 18.42 8.59
CA SER A 232 -0.99 18.47 9.65
C SER A 232 -1.22 17.15 10.38
N ILE A 233 -0.67 16.04 9.86
CA ILE A 233 -0.76 14.70 10.47
C ILE A 233 0.67 14.19 10.62
N LEU A 234 1.14 14.16 11.85
CA LEU A 234 2.52 13.78 12.19
C LEU A 234 2.48 12.46 12.95
N LYS A 235 3.40 11.55 12.60
CA LYS A 235 3.67 10.33 13.34
C LYS A 235 5.09 10.43 13.88
N PHE A 236 5.29 10.10 15.15
CA PHE A 236 6.60 10.00 15.76
C PHE A 236 6.64 8.70 16.55
N ASP A 237 7.72 7.95 16.40
CA ASP A 237 7.98 6.79 17.25
C ASP A 237 8.58 7.31 18.55
N ILE A 238 7.95 7.00 19.68
CA ILE A 238 8.65 7.12 20.95
C ILE A 238 9.38 5.81 21.15
N ASP A 239 10.57 5.71 20.57
CA ASP A 239 11.52 4.65 20.88
C ASP A 239 12.06 4.90 22.31
N VAL A 240 11.18 4.74 23.33
CA VAL A 240 11.58 4.79 24.75
C VAL A 240 12.41 3.53 25.02
N PRO A 241 13.63 3.64 25.55
CA PRO A 241 14.38 2.49 26.02
C PRO A 241 13.66 1.73 27.15
#